data_AF-A0A9P9NU16-F1
#
_entry.id   AF-A0A9P9NU16-F1
#
_cell.length_a   1.000
_cell.length_b   1.000
_cell.length_c   1.000
_cell.angle_alpha   90.00
_cell.angle_beta   90.00
_cell.angle_gamma   90.00
#
_symmetry.space_group_name_H-M   'P 1'
#
loop_
_entity.id
_entity.type
_entity.pdbx_description
1 polymer ?
#
loop_
_entity_poly.entity_id
_entity_poly.type
_entity_poly.pdbx_seq_one_letter_code
_entity_poly.pdbx_strand_id
1 'polypeptide(L)'
;MHTNPKPPVLQLRPTTEDERIEEKTPDLLKCPDGPWIIHPDQIEENVCTLADAQFPLDIDIENYRVERKEQRAAFLKEVRQLPISQRIENIKVSWFYKVPPLVDMKSMLGMSHDEIEYAVELNFVHHDFYLQPGQACVTSLYEKFGRDWSWNARGVYYRQFHSPLWVTADHSLWIPTVDYSMFDDPMEEHRRTRAKKFLRHALDNERWNKSEYAWEADAWTDVFGQMRNDPALAADKRDYYAKVPEVYPLSCTLTGKSRCVKRIPDASFGLATFHPKHYQNAVASYELDAERLQALAWHRQCGLISDPRCGEADLVFPFAVYEAKGWNGDPREARQQACAAGAAYLDMLDALARLPGPPEETDRDYQFSESRNAQVFAITSFGAQWHIMVGYRRPRLKREHAGHPGMSKTVYLFQRIWSGRIADERSAWQLLYLVDQIHMWGATTFRRYVIQHLEAWHMYCHQRWVKDTIILRYTLGKDFASCGKMMCFDVPDWAKGFGDEFRTALQEKSAKLLVKRCIQEQTGEPCAICVLGRCGTEHSPGYALFSPEEHLRHLTKVHHLTADENLISAINESHGDAVVLATEIFDSSHCQEERKRLLEDCTDERKGKREKRSDLKAKADNDG
;
A
#
# COMPACT_ATOMS: atom_id res chain seq x y z
N MET A 1 54.38 2.00 11.71
CA MET A 1 53.30 2.45 12.63
C MET A 1 52.70 3.72 12.05
N HIS A 2 51.59 3.59 11.32
CA HIS A 2 50.82 4.71 10.79
C HIS A 2 49.57 4.87 11.65
N THR A 3 49.39 6.03 12.27
CA THR A 3 48.18 6.41 13.00
C THR A 3 47.23 7.13 12.04
N ASN A 4 46.01 6.60 11.92
CA ASN A 4 44.93 7.14 11.08
C ASN A 4 44.55 8.58 11.48
N PRO A 5 44.21 9.45 10.51
CA PRO A 5 43.62 10.75 10.80
C PRO A 5 42.15 10.56 11.26
N LYS A 6 41.77 11.27 12.33
CA LYS A 6 40.40 11.31 12.86
C LYS A 6 39.44 11.97 11.85
N PRO A 7 38.19 11.48 11.72
CA PRO A 7 37.16 12.15 10.93
C PRO A 7 36.77 13.51 11.54
N PRO A 8 36.37 14.49 10.72
CA PRO A 8 35.99 15.82 11.21
C PRO A 8 34.70 15.74 12.04
N VAL A 9 34.75 16.29 13.25
CA VAL A 9 33.58 16.49 14.11
C VAL A 9 32.95 17.82 13.74
N LEU A 10 31.71 17.79 13.25
CA LEU A 10 30.87 18.98 13.07
C LEU A 10 30.59 19.61 14.45
N GLN A 11 31.22 20.75 14.74
CA GLN A 11 30.83 21.61 15.86
C GLN A 11 29.60 22.43 15.44
N LEU A 12 28.45 22.11 16.03
CA LEU A 12 27.27 22.98 15.98
C LEU A 12 27.62 24.29 16.71
N ARG A 13 27.42 25.43 16.04
CA ARG A 13 27.57 26.75 16.68
C ARG A 13 26.55 26.87 17.82
N PRO A 14 26.92 27.50 18.96
CA PRO A 14 25.93 27.87 19.96
C PRO A 14 24.99 28.92 19.38
N THR A 15 23.69 28.76 19.61
CA THR A 15 22.67 29.77 19.39
C THR A 15 23.03 31.04 20.16
N THR A 16 23.40 32.10 19.46
CA THR A 16 23.41 33.45 20.02
C THR A 16 21.97 33.94 20.11
N GLU A 17 21.47 34.04 21.35
CA GLU A 17 20.33 34.86 21.69
C GLU A 17 20.64 36.33 21.32
N ASP A 18 19.61 37.06 20.90
CA ASP A 18 19.60 38.51 20.61
C ASP A 18 20.21 39.01 19.30
N GLU A 19 19.65 38.59 18.17
CA GLU A 19 19.41 39.52 17.04
C GLU A 19 17.94 39.42 16.62
N ARG A 20 17.12 40.37 17.09
CA ARG A 20 15.78 40.60 16.53
C ARG A 20 15.94 41.12 15.11
N ILE A 21 16.09 40.20 14.18
CA ILE A 21 15.79 40.46 12.78
C ILE A 21 14.26 40.64 12.76
N GLU A 22 13.81 41.88 12.59
CA GLU A 22 12.44 42.12 12.12
C GLU A 22 12.33 41.43 10.77
N GLU A 23 11.85 40.18 10.79
CA GLU A 23 11.28 39.53 9.62
C GLU A 23 10.16 40.44 9.14
N LYS A 24 10.47 41.27 8.14
CA LYS A 24 9.46 41.71 7.19
C LYS A 24 8.96 40.43 6.52
N THR A 25 7.95 39.82 7.12
CA THR A 25 7.08 38.85 6.47
C THR A 25 6.69 39.50 5.15
N PRO A 26 7.17 38.98 4.01
CA PRO A 26 6.65 39.44 2.75
C PRO A 26 5.15 39.18 2.81
N ASP A 27 4.34 40.14 2.42
CA ASP A 27 2.93 39.93 2.08
C ASP A 27 2.89 38.92 0.92
N LEU A 28 3.11 37.64 1.22
CA LEU A 28 2.94 36.50 0.35
C LEU A 28 1.44 36.43 0.07
N LEU A 29 1.09 36.50 -1.22
CA LEU A 29 -0.26 36.40 -1.73
C LEU A 29 -1.07 35.36 -0.93
N LYS A 30 -2.25 35.78 -0.45
CA LYS A 30 -3.22 35.00 0.34
C LYS A 30 -3.79 33.73 -0.33
N CYS A 31 -3.23 33.23 -1.42
CA CYS A 31 -3.63 31.98 -2.07
C CYS A 31 -2.43 31.28 -2.73
N PRO A 32 -1.52 30.62 -1.98
CA PRO A 32 -0.45 29.82 -2.56
C PRO A 32 -0.92 28.41 -2.96
N ASP A 33 -2.00 27.91 -2.37
CA ASP A 33 -2.60 26.62 -2.70
C ASP A 33 -3.87 26.85 -3.52
N GLY A 34 -4.03 26.10 -4.60
CA GLY A 34 -5.15 26.30 -5.51
C GLY A 34 -6.56 26.36 -4.84
N PRO A 35 -7.58 26.80 -5.59
CA PRO A 35 -8.90 27.26 -5.19
C PRO A 35 -9.56 26.72 -3.94
N TRP A 36 -9.76 27.57 -2.92
CA TRP A 36 -10.72 27.37 -1.82
C TRP A 36 -10.52 26.12 -0.96
N ILE A 37 -9.28 25.84 -0.55
CA ILE A 37 -9.11 25.43 0.85
C ILE A 37 -8.37 26.57 1.53
N ILE A 38 -9.20 27.48 2.03
CA ILE A 38 -8.85 28.50 3.01
C ILE A 38 -7.85 27.88 4.02
N HIS A 39 -6.82 28.64 4.43
CA HIS A 39 -5.84 28.20 5.42
C HIS A 39 -6.57 27.47 6.57
N PRO A 40 -6.06 26.38 7.16
CA PRO A 40 -6.75 25.62 8.20
C PRO A 40 -7.44 26.50 9.26
N ASP A 41 -6.78 27.59 9.64
CA ASP A 41 -7.22 28.56 10.66
C ASP A 41 -8.32 29.53 10.22
N GLN A 42 -8.63 29.56 8.93
CA GLN A 42 -9.59 30.48 8.32
C GLN A 42 -10.87 29.75 7.86
N ILE A 43 -10.95 28.42 8.02
CA ILE A 43 -12.14 27.63 7.67
C ILE A 43 -13.20 27.84 8.75
N GLU A 44 -14.23 28.62 8.45
CA GLU A 44 -15.39 28.79 9.33
C GLU A 44 -16.11 27.44 9.56
N GLU A 45 -16.47 27.12 10.80
CA GLU A 45 -17.12 25.84 11.18
C GLU A 45 -18.42 25.57 10.38
N ASN A 46 -19.06 26.62 9.88
CA ASN A 46 -20.31 26.64 9.13
C ASN A 46 -20.20 26.05 7.71
N VAL A 47 -19.00 25.81 7.17
CA VAL A 47 -18.80 25.06 5.91
C VAL A 47 -19.03 23.55 6.11
N CYS A 48 -19.03 23.07 7.35
CA CYS A 48 -19.25 21.67 7.70
C CYS A 48 -20.73 21.29 7.89
N THR A 49 -21.67 22.24 7.75
CA THR A 49 -23.11 22.00 7.89
C THR A 49 -23.82 22.16 6.55
N LEU A 50 -23.84 21.10 5.74
CA LEU A 50 -24.81 20.95 4.66
C LEU A 50 -25.55 19.64 4.88
N ALA A 51 -26.55 19.69 5.76
CA ALA A 51 -27.55 18.63 5.92
C ALA A 51 -28.62 18.66 4.81
N ASP A 52 -28.63 19.71 3.98
CA ASP A 52 -29.64 19.95 2.96
C ASP A 52 -29.05 19.72 1.57
N ALA A 53 -28.94 18.44 1.16
CA ALA A 53 -28.60 18.12 -0.21
C ALA A 53 -29.63 18.77 -1.16
N GLN A 54 -29.16 19.61 -2.09
CA GLN A 54 -30.04 20.35 -3.01
C GLN A 54 -30.67 19.49 -4.12
N PHE A 55 -30.45 18.17 -4.08
CA PHE A 55 -30.93 17.24 -5.09
C PHE A 55 -31.06 15.83 -4.48
N PRO A 56 -32.08 15.06 -4.90
CA PRO A 56 -32.32 13.74 -4.35
C PRO A 56 -31.33 12.72 -4.92
N LEU A 57 -30.80 11.84 -4.06
CA LEU A 57 -29.68 10.92 -4.35
C LEU A 57 -30.04 9.80 -5.35
N ASP A 58 -31.30 9.70 -5.74
CA ASP A 58 -31.91 8.64 -6.54
C ASP A 58 -32.25 9.07 -7.98
N ILE A 59 -32.06 10.34 -8.35
CA ILE A 59 -32.19 10.78 -9.75
C ILE A 59 -30.99 10.30 -10.56
N ASP A 60 -31.24 9.74 -11.75
CA ASP A 60 -30.19 9.41 -12.71
C ASP A 60 -29.72 10.64 -13.52
N ILE A 61 -28.56 10.52 -14.17
CA ILE A 61 -27.93 11.64 -14.90
C ILE A 61 -28.77 12.14 -16.08
N GLU A 62 -29.58 11.29 -16.71
CA GLU A 62 -30.40 11.68 -17.86
C GLU A 62 -31.63 12.47 -17.40
N ASN A 63 -32.31 12.00 -16.36
CA ASN A 63 -33.40 12.73 -15.74
C ASN A 63 -32.93 14.08 -15.19
N TYR A 64 -31.73 14.12 -14.60
CA TYR A 64 -31.10 15.37 -14.17
C TYR A 64 -30.82 16.33 -15.34
N ARG A 65 -30.36 15.81 -16.48
CA ARG A 65 -30.17 16.61 -17.71
C ARG A 65 -31.47 17.21 -18.20
N VAL A 66 -32.56 16.43 -18.20
CA VAL A 66 -33.89 16.91 -18.60
C VAL A 66 -34.34 18.03 -17.68
N GLU A 67 -34.31 17.81 -16.37
CA GLU A 67 -34.71 18.79 -15.35
C GLU A 67 -33.91 20.10 -15.50
N ARG A 68 -32.58 20.02 -15.62
CA ARG A 68 -31.72 21.21 -15.82
C ARG A 68 -32.01 21.94 -17.12
N LYS A 69 -32.33 21.22 -18.20
CA LYS A 69 -32.70 21.82 -19.48
C LYS A 69 -34.02 22.58 -19.37
N GLU A 70 -35.00 22.02 -18.67
CA GLU A 70 -36.29 22.67 -18.40
C GLU A 70 -36.12 23.91 -17.51
N GLN A 71 -35.36 23.81 -16.41
CA GLN A 71 -35.03 24.95 -15.53
C GLN A 71 -34.34 26.07 -16.32
N ARG A 72 -33.34 25.74 -17.15
CA ARG A 72 -32.65 26.72 -18.01
C ARG A 72 -33.61 27.36 -19.01
N ALA A 73 -34.50 26.58 -19.62
CA ALA A 73 -35.48 27.10 -20.58
C ALA A 73 -36.48 28.05 -19.90
N ALA A 74 -36.96 27.71 -18.70
CA ALA A 74 -37.83 28.56 -17.89
C ALA A 74 -37.14 29.88 -17.52
N PHE A 75 -35.92 29.82 -16.99
CA PHE A 75 -35.12 31.01 -16.68
C PHE A 75 -34.88 31.90 -17.91
N LEU A 76 -34.47 31.31 -19.04
CA LEU A 76 -34.26 32.07 -20.28
C LEU A 76 -35.54 32.68 -20.83
N LYS A 77 -36.71 32.06 -20.60
CA LYS A 77 -38.02 32.62 -20.98
C LYS A 77 -38.30 33.90 -20.19
N GLU A 78 -38.08 33.89 -18.87
CA GLU A 78 -38.23 35.07 -18.01
C GLU A 78 -37.26 36.20 -18.40
N VAL A 79 -35.98 35.86 -18.58
CA VAL A 79 -34.96 36.84 -19.02
C VAL A 79 -35.30 37.48 -20.36
N ARG A 80 -35.87 36.72 -21.31
CA ARG A 80 -36.26 37.23 -22.62
C ARG A 80 -37.43 38.23 -22.55
N GLN A 81 -38.29 38.12 -21.54
CA GLN A 81 -39.41 39.05 -21.31
C GLN A 81 -38.93 40.41 -20.79
N LEU A 82 -37.72 40.50 -20.23
CA LEU A 82 -37.12 41.76 -19.82
C LEU A 82 -36.60 42.57 -21.02
N PRO A 83 -36.77 43.90 -21.03
CA PRO A 83 -36.11 44.80 -21.97
C PRO A 83 -34.59 44.58 -21.98
N ILE A 84 -33.95 44.64 -23.15
CA ILE A 84 -32.50 44.35 -23.28
C ILE A 84 -31.66 45.22 -22.33
N SER A 85 -32.02 46.50 -22.18
CA SER A 85 -31.36 47.44 -21.27
C SER A 85 -31.43 47.03 -19.80
N GLN A 86 -32.44 46.26 -19.39
CA GLN A 86 -32.69 45.87 -18.01
C GLN A 86 -32.21 44.45 -17.68
N ARG A 87 -31.81 43.65 -18.68
CA ARG A 87 -31.41 42.25 -18.47
C ARG A 87 -30.19 42.12 -17.56
N ILE A 88 -29.16 42.94 -17.79
CA ILE A 88 -27.92 42.88 -17.00
C ILE A 88 -28.17 43.35 -15.56
N GLU A 89 -29.03 44.34 -15.36
CA GLU A 89 -29.37 44.90 -14.04
C GLU A 89 -30.23 43.94 -13.19
N ASN A 90 -31.02 43.07 -13.83
CA ASN A 90 -31.91 42.13 -13.15
C ASN A 90 -31.35 40.71 -13.04
N ILE A 91 -30.20 40.42 -13.66
CA ILE A 91 -29.55 39.11 -13.54
C ILE A 91 -28.43 39.20 -12.49
N LYS A 92 -28.62 38.49 -11.38
CA LYS A 92 -27.54 38.26 -10.42
C LYS A 92 -26.70 37.06 -10.87
N VAL A 93 -25.48 37.32 -11.37
CA VAL A 93 -24.48 36.27 -11.57
C VAL A 93 -23.91 35.90 -10.21
N SER A 94 -24.20 34.68 -9.76
CA SER A 94 -23.64 34.15 -8.52
C SER A 94 -22.23 33.60 -8.71
N TRP A 95 -21.97 32.94 -9.85
CA TRP A 95 -20.70 32.30 -10.16
C TRP A 95 -20.40 32.32 -11.66
N PHE A 96 -19.13 32.43 -12.03
CA PHE A 96 -18.64 32.27 -13.39
C PHE A 96 -17.52 31.22 -13.40
N TYR A 97 -17.52 30.33 -14.40
CA TYR A 97 -16.52 29.28 -14.50
C TYR A 97 -15.93 29.23 -15.91
N LYS A 98 -14.60 29.31 -15.99
CA LYS A 98 -13.86 29.14 -17.24
C LYS A 98 -13.30 27.73 -17.28
N VAL A 99 -13.81 26.91 -18.19
CA VAL A 99 -13.32 25.55 -18.42
C VAL A 99 -12.23 25.61 -19.49
N PRO A 100 -10.95 25.32 -19.17
CA PRO A 100 -9.90 25.29 -20.18
C PRO A 100 -10.13 24.14 -21.17
N PRO A 101 -9.78 24.31 -22.46
CA PRO A 101 -9.77 23.20 -23.40
C PRO A 101 -8.75 22.15 -22.96
N LEU A 102 -8.98 20.90 -23.37
CA LEU A 102 -8.00 19.84 -23.16
C LEU A 102 -6.72 20.16 -23.94
N VAL A 103 -5.58 19.73 -23.39
CA VAL A 103 -4.29 19.89 -24.05
C VAL A 103 -4.20 18.93 -25.22
N ASP A 104 -3.98 19.47 -26.41
CA ASP A 104 -3.60 18.73 -27.61
C ASP A 104 -2.23 19.22 -28.06
N MET A 105 -1.20 18.43 -27.79
CA MET A 105 0.19 18.81 -28.08
C MET A 105 0.44 18.99 -29.58
N LYS A 106 -0.35 18.37 -30.46
CA LYS A 106 -0.26 18.62 -31.91
C LYS A 106 -0.72 20.02 -32.27
N SER A 107 -1.79 20.50 -31.63
CA SER A 107 -2.30 21.86 -31.81
C SER A 107 -1.37 22.93 -31.21
N MET A 108 -0.50 22.52 -30.29
CA MET A 108 0.48 23.39 -29.62
C MET A 108 1.89 23.32 -30.25
N LEU A 109 2.05 22.63 -31.39
CA LEU A 109 3.32 22.61 -32.12
C LEU A 109 3.73 24.03 -32.53
N GLY A 110 4.95 24.41 -32.15
CA GLY A 110 5.50 25.75 -32.44
C GLY A 110 5.18 26.82 -31.39
N MET A 111 4.40 26.49 -30.35
CA MET A 111 4.30 27.32 -29.15
C MET A 111 5.58 27.26 -28.33
N SER A 112 5.80 28.26 -27.49
CA SER A 112 6.93 28.28 -26.55
C SER A 112 6.78 27.18 -25.48
N HIS A 113 7.91 26.79 -24.88
CA HIS A 113 7.91 25.81 -23.80
C HIS A 113 7.04 26.25 -22.61
N ASP A 114 7.10 27.53 -22.24
CA ASP A 114 6.33 28.11 -21.13
C ASP A 114 4.82 28.06 -21.40
N GLU A 115 4.38 28.29 -22.64
CA GLU A 115 2.95 28.21 -23.01
C GLU A 115 2.41 26.79 -22.93
N ILE A 116 3.21 25.82 -23.37
CA ILE A 116 2.88 24.40 -23.29
C ILE A 116 2.79 23.96 -21.83
N GLU A 117 3.80 24.28 -21.03
CA GLU A 117 3.83 23.97 -19.61
C GLU A 117 2.62 24.59 -18.91
N TYR A 118 2.33 25.88 -19.14
CA TYR A 118 1.17 26.56 -18.57
C TYR A 118 -0.15 25.85 -18.91
N ALA A 119 -0.34 25.41 -20.16
CA ALA A 119 -1.56 24.71 -20.57
C ALA A 119 -1.70 23.32 -19.92
N VAL A 120 -0.60 22.57 -19.81
CA VAL A 120 -0.58 21.27 -19.11
C VAL A 120 -0.86 21.47 -17.64
N GLU A 121 -0.22 22.44 -16.99
CA GLU A 121 -0.39 22.76 -15.57
C GLU A 121 -1.82 23.16 -15.23
N LEU A 122 -2.44 23.99 -16.06
CA LEU A 122 -3.83 24.42 -15.88
C LEU A 122 -4.80 23.23 -15.88
N ASN A 123 -4.54 22.21 -16.71
CA ASN A 123 -5.34 20.98 -16.76
C ASN A 123 -4.94 19.97 -15.66
N PHE A 124 -3.65 19.82 -15.37
CA PHE A 124 -3.11 18.83 -14.43
C PHE A 124 -3.48 19.15 -12.99
N VAL A 125 -3.43 20.41 -12.58
CA VAL A 125 -3.78 20.84 -11.22
C VAL A 125 -5.30 20.82 -11.02
N HIS A 126 -6.00 21.33 -12.01
CA HIS A 126 -7.38 21.82 -11.96
C HIS A 126 -7.73 22.54 -10.64
N HIS A 127 -7.46 23.84 -10.69
CA HIS A 127 -7.95 24.91 -9.84
C HIS A 127 -9.47 24.78 -9.55
N ASP A 128 -9.90 24.88 -8.29
CA ASP A 128 -11.19 25.45 -7.83
C ASP A 128 -12.35 24.56 -7.35
N PHE A 129 -12.43 23.26 -7.62
CA PHE A 129 -13.62 22.48 -7.24
C PHE A 129 -13.28 21.15 -6.58
N TYR A 130 -13.10 21.18 -5.26
CA TYR A 130 -13.28 19.98 -4.45
C TYR A 130 -14.77 19.66 -4.34
N LEU A 131 -15.08 18.37 -4.19
CA LEU A 131 -16.44 17.96 -3.89
C LEU A 131 -16.93 18.65 -2.61
N GLN A 132 -17.98 19.48 -2.75
CA GLN A 132 -18.78 19.96 -1.63
C GLN A 132 -20.03 19.07 -1.54
N PRO A 133 -20.12 18.15 -0.56
CA PRO A 133 -21.27 17.27 -0.43
C PRO A 133 -22.57 18.08 -0.34
N GLY A 134 -23.59 17.67 -1.10
CA GLY A 134 -24.90 18.32 -1.12
C GLY A 134 -25.04 19.52 -2.07
N GLN A 135 -23.96 20.00 -2.70
CA GLN A 135 -24.02 21.11 -3.66
C GLN A 135 -24.36 20.62 -5.08
N ALA A 136 -25.42 21.16 -5.67
CA ALA A 136 -25.81 20.83 -7.05
C ALA A 136 -24.93 21.56 -8.07
N CYS A 137 -24.33 20.83 -9.02
CA CYS A 137 -23.56 21.40 -10.13
C CYS A 137 -24.31 21.28 -11.47
N VAL A 138 -23.86 21.98 -12.51
CA VAL A 138 -24.40 21.77 -13.87
C VAL A 138 -23.83 20.48 -14.47
N THR A 139 -24.60 19.80 -15.32
CA THR A 139 -24.23 18.49 -15.90
C THR A 139 -22.85 18.49 -16.58
N SER A 140 -22.52 19.56 -17.30
CA SER A 140 -21.22 19.67 -17.98
C SER A 140 -20.01 19.67 -17.03
N LEU A 141 -20.21 20.12 -15.78
CA LEU A 141 -19.16 20.04 -14.74
C LEU A 141 -19.05 18.61 -14.20
N TYR A 142 -20.17 17.89 -13.99
CA TYR A 142 -20.12 16.48 -13.60
C TYR A 142 -19.42 15.61 -14.65
N GLU A 143 -19.74 15.81 -15.92
CA GLU A 143 -19.11 15.08 -17.03
C GLU A 143 -17.60 15.30 -17.08
N LYS A 144 -17.15 16.51 -16.73
CA LYS A 144 -15.72 16.87 -16.79
C LYS A 144 -14.94 16.59 -15.49
N PHE A 145 -15.58 16.72 -14.33
CA PHE A 145 -14.93 16.74 -13.01
C PHE A 145 -15.47 15.70 -12.02
N GLY A 146 -16.58 15.04 -12.33
CA GLY A 146 -17.21 14.07 -11.43
C GLY A 146 -16.26 12.94 -11.01
N ARG A 147 -15.30 12.58 -11.88
CA ARG A 147 -14.24 11.62 -11.52
C ARG A 147 -13.33 12.14 -10.41
N ASP A 148 -12.87 13.39 -10.48
CA ASP A 148 -12.04 14.01 -9.44
C ASP A 148 -12.83 14.19 -8.12
N TRP A 149 -14.09 14.59 -8.22
CA TRP A 149 -14.99 14.68 -7.06
C TRP A 149 -15.20 13.32 -6.38
N SER A 150 -15.37 12.27 -7.18
CA SER A 150 -15.46 10.89 -6.69
C SER A 150 -14.18 10.46 -5.95
N TRP A 151 -13.02 10.93 -6.39
CA TRP A 151 -11.75 10.70 -5.67
C TRP A 151 -11.70 11.46 -4.35
N ASN A 152 -12.21 12.69 -4.29
CA ASN A 152 -12.27 13.43 -3.03
C ASN A 152 -13.18 12.75 -2.00
N ALA A 153 -14.32 12.19 -2.43
CA ALA A 153 -15.19 11.39 -1.58
C ALA A 153 -14.47 10.15 -1.01
N ARG A 154 -13.63 9.51 -1.83
CA ARG A 154 -12.73 8.41 -1.40
C ARG A 154 -11.53 8.88 -0.55
N GLY A 155 -11.34 10.19 -0.43
CA GLY A 155 -10.26 10.78 0.35
C GLY A 155 -8.95 10.95 -0.39
N VAL A 156 -8.91 10.76 -1.70
CA VAL A 156 -7.70 11.01 -2.49
C VAL A 156 -7.69 12.48 -2.91
N TYR A 157 -6.67 13.20 -2.44
CA TYR A 157 -6.47 14.63 -2.68
C TYR A 157 -5.14 14.88 -3.36
N TYR A 158 -5.17 15.72 -4.39
CA TYR A 158 -3.97 16.30 -4.99
C TYR A 158 -3.80 17.75 -4.52
N ARG A 159 -2.56 18.15 -4.28
CA ARG A 159 -2.15 19.52 -3.96
C ARG A 159 -1.08 20.00 -4.93
N GLN A 160 -1.25 21.22 -5.41
CA GLN A 160 -0.39 21.83 -6.40
C GLN A 160 1.04 22.06 -5.91
N PHE A 161 1.22 22.27 -4.61
CA PHE A 161 2.53 22.49 -4.01
C PHE A 161 2.64 21.69 -2.72
N HIS A 162 3.86 21.29 -2.41
CA HIS A 162 4.22 20.80 -1.10
C HIS A 162 4.34 21.96 -0.13
N SER A 163 3.64 21.85 1.00
CA SER A 163 3.79 22.79 2.10
C SER A 163 3.81 22.03 3.43
N PRO A 164 4.86 22.22 4.25
CA PRO A 164 4.95 21.59 5.57
C PRO A 164 3.76 21.92 6.48
N LEU A 165 3.12 23.07 6.30
CA LEU A 165 1.95 23.49 7.11
C LEU A 165 0.73 22.59 6.91
N TRP A 166 0.67 21.86 5.79
CA TRP A 166 -0.41 20.91 5.50
C TRP A 166 -0.08 19.48 5.92
N VAL A 167 1.15 19.22 6.34
CA VAL A 167 1.53 17.97 7.00
C VAL A 167 1.08 18.06 8.45
N THR A 168 0.32 17.09 8.95
CA THR A 168 -0.12 17.11 10.34
C THR A 168 1.09 16.93 11.27
N ALA A 169 1.03 17.52 12.46
CA ALA A 169 2.19 17.57 13.38
C ALA A 169 2.73 16.20 13.81
N ASP A 170 1.95 15.13 13.60
CA ASP A 170 2.32 13.75 13.89
C ASP A 170 2.97 13.01 12.70
N HIS A 171 3.24 13.71 11.58
CA HIS A 171 3.91 13.16 10.40
C HIS A 171 5.21 13.90 10.11
N SER A 172 6.23 13.14 9.74
CA SER A 172 7.52 13.64 9.26
C SER A 172 7.81 13.03 7.89
N LEU A 173 7.56 13.80 6.83
CA LEU A 173 7.80 13.37 5.45
C LEU A 173 9.21 13.74 5.01
N TRP A 174 9.89 12.81 4.35
CA TRP A 174 11.14 13.06 3.66
C TRP A 174 10.87 13.59 2.25
N ILE A 175 11.48 14.72 1.91
CA ILE A 175 11.26 15.43 0.64
C ILE A 175 12.60 15.59 -0.08
N PRO A 176 12.75 15.08 -1.32
CA PRO A 176 13.94 15.38 -2.12
C PRO A 176 13.91 16.84 -2.55
N THR A 177 15.08 17.47 -2.57
CA THR A 177 15.21 18.91 -2.90
C THR A 177 16.23 19.11 -4.01
N VAL A 178 16.00 20.08 -4.88
CA VAL A 178 16.98 20.50 -5.89
C VAL A 178 17.92 21.53 -5.26
N ASP A 179 19.22 21.25 -5.26
CA ASP A 179 20.24 22.26 -5.03
C ASP A 179 20.77 22.75 -6.38
N TYR A 180 20.29 23.91 -6.82
CA TYR A 180 20.65 24.48 -8.12
C TYR A 180 22.14 24.81 -8.26
N SER A 181 22.85 24.99 -7.14
CA SER A 181 24.29 25.27 -7.15
C SER A 181 25.11 24.06 -7.59
N MET A 182 24.56 22.85 -7.43
CA MET A 182 25.23 21.61 -7.80
C MET A 182 25.28 21.38 -9.31
N PHE A 183 24.44 22.04 -10.11
CA PHE A 183 24.34 21.75 -11.55
C PHE A 183 25.69 21.84 -12.27
N ASP A 184 26.53 22.81 -11.90
CA ASP A 184 27.85 23.04 -12.52
C ASP A 184 28.99 22.31 -11.79
N ASP A 185 28.71 21.54 -10.73
CA ASP A 185 29.72 20.80 -9.97
C ASP A 185 30.39 19.73 -10.86
N PRO A 186 31.73 19.64 -10.93
CA PRO A 186 32.41 18.56 -11.65
C PRO A 186 31.97 17.14 -11.26
N MET A 187 31.53 16.90 -10.03
CA MET A 187 31.04 15.60 -9.56
C MET A 187 29.69 15.20 -10.19
N GLU A 188 28.97 16.17 -10.75
CA GLU A 188 27.68 15.98 -11.39
C GLU A 188 27.77 15.64 -12.90
N GLU A 189 28.99 15.52 -13.46
CA GLU A 189 29.21 15.28 -14.89
C GLU A 189 28.53 13.99 -15.40
N HIS A 190 28.53 12.94 -14.59
CA HIS A 190 27.83 11.70 -14.94
C HIS A 190 26.31 11.91 -15.08
N ARG A 191 25.71 12.68 -14.17
CA ARG A 191 24.28 12.98 -14.20
C ARG A 191 23.94 13.94 -15.34
N ARG A 192 24.78 14.95 -15.60
CA ARG A 192 24.65 15.82 -16.79
C ARG A 192 24.71 15.04 -18.10
N THR A 193 25.60 14.06 -18.20
CA THR A 193 25.66 13.17 -19.37
C THR A 193 24.38 12.36 -19.56
N ARG A 194 23.82 11.79 -18.46
CA ARG A 194 22.49 11.14 -18.49
C ARG A 194 21.40 12.13 -18.89
N ALA A 195 21.42 13.35 -18.36
CA ALA A 195 20.46 14.40 -18.66
C ALA A 195 20.47 14.79 -20.15
N LYS A 196 21.65 14.96 -20.76
CA LYS A 196 21.78 15.21 -22.21
C LYS A 196 21.18 14.10 -23.06
N LYS A 197 21.40 12.83 -22.65
CA LYS A 197 20.83 11.67 -23.34
C LYS A 197 19.30 11.66 -23.23
N PHE A 198 18.79 11.85 -22.01
CA PHE A 198 17.35 11.90 -21.75
C PHE A 198 16.66 13.04 -22.52
N LEU A 199 17.24 14.25 -22.48
CA LEU A 199 16.76 15.40 -23.24
C LEU A 199 16.68 15.08 -24.73
N ARG A 200 17.73 14.49 -25.30
CA ARG A 200 17.73 14.10 -26.71
C ARG A 200 16.59 13.15 -27.04
N HIS A 201 16.37 12.12 -26.24
CA HIS A 201 15.27 11.18 -26.45
C HIS A 201 13.90 11.84 -26.28
N ALA A 202 13.72 12.71 -25.29
CA ALA A 202 12.50 13.50 -25.13
C ALA A 202 12.22 14.33 -26.39
N LEU A 203 13.18 15.15 -26.84
CA LEU A 203 13.05 15.98 -28.04
C LEU A 203 12.80 15.16 -29.32
N ASP A 204 13.45 13.99 -29.46
CA ASP A 204 13.22 13.10 -30.59
C ASP A 204 11.81 12.49 -30.53
N ASN A 205 11.35 12.06 -29.36
CA ASN A 205 10.00 11.55 -29.18
C ASN A 205 8.96 12.62 -29.53
N GLU A 206 9.25 13.87 -29.20
CA GLU A 206 8.41 15.00 -29.53
C GLU A 206 8.37 15.27 -31.04
N ARG A 207 9.55 15.45 -31.63
CA ARG A 207 9.73 15.80 -33.03
C ARG A 207 9.09 14.79 -33.96
N TRP A 208 9.15 13.50 -33.61
CA TRP A 208 8.64 12.41 -34.43
C TRP A 208 7.27 11.91 -33.99
N ASN A 209 6.62 12.56 -33.00
CA ASN A 209 5.33 12.17 -32.44
C ASN A 209 5.28 10.66 -32.15
N LYS A 210 6.28 10.17 -31.40
CA LYS A 210 6.38 8.75 -31.06
C LYS A 210 5.24 8.31 -30.14
N SER A 211 4.97 7.00 -30.12
CA SER A 211 3.91 6.40 -29.29
C SER A 211 4.19 6.53 -27.79
N GLU A 212 3.14 6.40 -26.96
CA GLU A 212 3.22 6.33 -25.50
C GLU A 212 4.24 5.28 -25.03
N TYR A 213 4.27 4.12 -25.70
CA TYR A 213 5.26 3.07 -25.44
C TYR A 213 6.72 3.54 -25.56
N ALA A 214 7.04 4.40 -26.53
CA ALA A 214 8.42 4.91 -26.67
C ALA A 214 8.81 5.81 -25.49
N TRP A 215 7.86 6.61 -24.99
CA TRP A 215 8.05 7.43 -23.79
C TRP A 215 8.30 6.58 -22.55
N GLU A 216 7.51 5.52 -22.38
CA GLU A 216 7.71 4.57 -21.29
C GLU A 216 9.08 3.89 -21.38
N ALA A 217 9.48 3.41 -22.57
CA ALA A 217 10.74 2.71 -22.77
C ALA A 217 11.96 3.60 -22.46
N ASP A 218 11.90 4.88 -22.86
CA ASP A 218 12.93 5.87 -22.55
C ASP A 218 12.92 6.21 -21.05
N ALA A 219 11.75 6.35 -20.42
CA ALA A 219 11.65 6.55 -18.97
C ALA A 219 12.29 5.40 -18.17
N TRP A 220 12.02 4.16 -18.56
CA TRP A 220 12.61 2.95 -17.96
C TRP A 220 14.14 2.94 -18.05
N THR A 221 14.70 3.45 -19.14
CA THR A 221 16.14 3.41 -19.40
C THR A 221 16.87 4.63 -18.83
N ASP A 222 16.37 5.82 -19.09
CA ASP A 222 17.10 7.07 -18.84
C ASP A 222 16.82 7.64 -17.44
N VAL A 223 15.57 7.54 -16.97
CA VAL A 223 15.12 8.08 -15.68
C VAL A 223 15.26 7.03 -14.59
N PHE A 224 14.62 5.87 -14.77
CA PHE A 224 14.53 4.84 -13.74
C PHE A 224 15.59 3.74 -13.85
N GLY A 225 16.51 3.85 -14.83
CA GLY A 225 17.49 2.81 -15.11
C GLY A 225 18.35 2.42 -13.90
N GLN A 226 18.72 3.39 -13.04
CA GLN A 226 19.48 3.10 -11.82
C GLN A 226 18.64 2.35 -10.79
N MET A 227 17.41 2.80 -10.53
CA MET A 227 16.49 2.16 -9.58
C MET A 227 16.12 0.73 -10.03
N ARG A 228 15.90 0.52 -11.33
CA ARG A 228 15.59 -0.80 -11.91
C ARG A 228 16.73 -1.80 -11.75
N ASN A 229 17.97 -1.33 -11.84
CA ASN A 229 19.15 -2.20 -11.80
C ASN A 229 19.74 -2.34 -10.37
N ASP A 230 19.14 -1.69 -9.36
CA ASP A 230 19.59 -1.79 -7.98
C ASP A 230 19.17 -3.13 -7.37
N PRO A 231 20.09 -3.94 -6.82
CA PRO A 231 19.77 -5.26 -6.29
C PRO A 231 18.91 -5.23 -5.01
N ALA A 232 18.80 -4.09 -4.32
CA ALA A 232 17.95 -3.93 -3.14
C ALA A 232 16.49 -3.61 -3.52
N LEU A 233 16.25 -3.21 -4.78
CA LEU A 233 14.96 -2.75 -5.26
C LEU A 233 14.42 -3.67 -6.36
N ALA A 234 13.10 -3.66 -6.51
CA ALA A 234 12.40 -4.28 -7.62
C ALA A 234 11.59 -3.21 -8.34
N ALA A 235 11.61 -3.27 -9.67
CA ALA A 235 10.85 -2.38 -10.53
C ALA A 235 10.17 -3.19 -11.63
N ASP A 236 8.85 -3.12 -11.72
CA ASP A 236 8.07 -3.88 -12.69
C ASP A 236 6.75 -3.17 -13.05
N LYS A 237 6.11 -3.56 -14.15
CA LYS A 237 4.70 -3.27 -14.43
C LYS A 237 3.84 -4.17 -13.53
N ARG A 238 3.82 -3.86 -12.23
CA ARG A 238 3.19 -4.70 -11.20
C ARG A 238 1.69 -4.40 -11.10
N ASP A 239 0.87 -5.39 -11.38
CA ASP A 239 -0.56 -5.28 -11.17
C ASP A 239 -0.89 -5.14 -9.68
N TYR A 240 -1.88 -4.31 -9.37
CA TYR A 240 -2.41 -4.15 -8.03
C TYR A 240 -3.92 -4.36 -7.99
N TYR A 241 -4.38 -4.88 -6.85
CA TYR A 241 -5.78 -4.99 -6.54
C TYR A 241 -6.18 -3.89 -5.56
N ALA A 242 -7.22 -3.14 -5.90
CA ALA A 242 -7.76 -2.10 -5.04
C ALA A 242 -9.26 -2.29 -4.83
N LYS A 243 -9.68 -2.19 -3.56
CA LYS A 243 -11.09 -2.07 -3.20
C LYS A 243 -11.52 -0.63 -3.44
N VAL A 244 -12.21 -0.40 -4.55
CA VAL A 244 -12.65 0.95 -4.96
C VAL A 244 -14.10 1.15 -4.51
N PRO A 245 -14.36 2.09 -3.57
CA PRO A 245 -15.71 2.44 -3.17
C PRO A 245 -16.52 2.97 -4.36
N GLU A 246 -17.74 2.48 -4.50
CA GLU A 246 -18.70 2.97 -5.48
C GLU A 246 -19.22 4.34 -5.06
N VAL A 247 -19.56 5.14 -6.07
CA VAL A 247 -20.00 6.52 -5.91
C VAL A 247 -21.31 6.74 -6.65
N TYR A 248 -22.16 7.60 -6.11
CA TYR A 248 -23.34 8.08 -6.80
C TYR A 248 -22.93 8.96 -7.99
N PRO A 249 -23.49 8.76 -9.20
CA PRO A 249 -23.08 9.51 -10.39
C PRO A 249 -23.22 11.03 -10.27
N LEU A 250 -24.27 11.50 -9.58
CA LEU A 250 -24.57 12.93 -9.45
C LEU A 250 -23.97 13.56 -8.19
N SER A 251 -24.08 12.94 -7.01
CA SER A 251 -23.46 13.54 -5.82
C SER A 251 -21.96 13.30 -5.74
N CYS A 252 -21.42 12.34 -6.49
CA CYS A 252 -20.04 11.84 -6.38
C CYS A 252 -19.67 11.33 -4.98
N THR A 253 -20.64 11.21 -4.06
CA THR A 253 -20.44 10.66 -2.71
C THR A 253 -20.48 9.14 -2.73
N LEU A 254 -19.89 8.51 -1.72
CA LEU A 254 -19.82 7.05 -1.59
C LEU A 254 -21.20 6.43 -1.35
N THR A 255 -21.48 5.30 -2.02
CA THR A 255 -22.74 4.53 -1.86
C THR A 255 -22.71 3.55 -0.69
N GLY A 256 -21.53 3.34 -0.08
CA GLY A 256 -21.28 2.26 0.89
C GLY A 256 -20.96 0.91 0.26
N LYS A 257 -21.14 0.75 -1.05
CA LYS A 257 -20.69 -0.43 -1.81
C LYS A 257 -19.27 -0.23 -2.30
N SER A 258 -18.60 -1.33 -2.64
CA SER A 258 -17.24 -1.32 -3.17
C SER A 258 -17.03 -2.47 -4.13
N ARG A 259 -16.19 -2.27 -5.13
CA ARG A 259 -15.76 -3.31 -6.06
C ARG A 259 -14.26 -3.50 -6.00
N CYS A 260 -13.79 -4.73 -6.14
CA CYS A 260 -12.37 -5.01 -6.35
C CYS A 260 -12.04 -4.74 -7.82
N VAL A 261 -10.99 -3.96 -8.09
CA VAL A 261 -10.49 -3.72 -9.44
C VAL A 261 -9.02 -4.10 -9.52
N LYS A 262 -8.65 -4.72 -10.64
CA LYS A 262 -7.26 -4.96 -11.03
C LYS A 262 -6.79 -3.82 -11.93
N ARG A 263 -5.62 -3.26 -11.65
CA ARG A 263 -4.99 -2.19 -12.43
C ARG A 263 -3.49 -2.45 -12.56
N ILE A 264 -2.86 -1.88 -13.57
CA ILE A 264 -1.44 -2.07 -13.87
C ILE A 264 -0.83 -0.69 -14.14
N PRO A 265 0.04 -0.17 -13.26
CA PRO A 265 0.79 1.04 -13.52
C PRO A 265 1.91 0.82 -14.53
N ASP A 266 2.38 1.90 -15.14
CA ASP A 266 3.52 1.84 -16.07
C ASP A 266 4.84 1.48 -15.42
N ALA A 267 5.03 1.83 -14.15
CA ALA A 267 6.01 1.20 -13.30
C ALA A 267 5.61 1.26 -11.82
N SER A 268 5.92 0.22 -11.09
CA SER A 268 5.90 0.17 -9.63
C SER A 268 7.32 -0.04 -9.14
N PHE A 269 7.69 0.63 -8.04
CA PHE A 269 9.01 0.50 -7.43
C PHE A 269 8.84 0.11 -5.96
N GLY A 270 9.45 -1.01 -5.59
CA GLY A 270 9.42 -1.56 -4.24
C GLY A 270 10.73 -2.23 -3.87
N LEU A 271 10.71 -2.99 -2.78
CA LEU A 271 11.86 -3.74 -2.32
C LEU A 271 11.97 -5.06 -3.07
N ALA A 272 13.21 -5.44 -3.37
CA ALA A 272 13.52 -6.78 -3.86
C ALA A 272 13.34 -7.81 -2.75
N THR A 273 12.93 -9.02 -3.13
CA THR A 273 12.86 -10.17 -2.23
C THR A 273 13.96 -11.17 -2.55
N PHE A 274 14.23 -12.03 -1.58
CA PHE A 274 15.32 -12.98 -1.65
C PHE A 274 14.83 -14.40 -1.37
N HIS A 275 15.63 -15.36 -1.81
CA HIS A 275 15.48 -16.76 -1.43
C HIS A 275 16.74 -17.18 -0.66
N PRO A 276 16.72 -18.31 0.06
CA PRO A 276 17.88 -18.77 0.83
C PRO A 276 19.18 -18.86 0.03
N LYS A 277 19.09 -19.23 -1.26
CA LYS A 277 20.22 -19.26 -2.20
C LYS A 277 20.85 -17.89 -2.49
N HIS A 278 20.13 -16.79 -2.24
CA HIS A 278 20.56 -15.42 -2.52
C HIS A 278 21.19 -14.72 -1.31
N TYR A 279 21.20 -15.34 -0.12
CA TYR A 279 21.70 -14.71 1.11
C TYR A 279 23.21 -14.41 1.13
N GLN A 280 23.94 -14.84 0.11
CA GLN A 280 25.32 -14.42 -0.12
C GLN A 280 25.43 -12.96 -0.61
N ASN A 281 24.33 -12.38 -1.10
CA ASN A 281 24.28 -10.98 -1.50
C ASN A 281 24.20 -10.08 -0.25
N ALA A 282 25.05 -9.05 -0.17
CA ALA A 282 25.10 -8.11 0.95
C ALA A 282 23.78 -7.33 1.18
N VAL A 283 22.95 -7.20 0.15
CA VAL A 283 21.62 -6.56 0.28
C VAL A 283 20.49 -7.53 0.61
N ALA A 284 20.76 -8.84 0.62
CA ALA A 284 19.76 -9.82 1.02
C ALA A 284 19.52 -9.76 2.52
N SER A 285 18.25 -9.71 2.94
CA SER A 285 17.87 -9.82 4.34
C SER A 285 16.83 -10.89 4.56
N TYR A 286 16.94 -11.55 5.70
CA TYR A 286 16.07 -12.68 6.07
C TYR A 286 14.60 -12.27 6.23
N GLU A 287 14.35 -11.00 6.59
CA GLU A 287 13.03 -10.41 6.73
C GLU A 287 12.35 -10.19 5.37
N LEU A 288 13.13 -10.07 4.29
CA LEU A 288 12.65 -9.91 2.91
C LEU A 288 12.69 -11.23 2.13
N ASP A 289 12.69 -12.36 2.83
CA ASP A 289 12.55 -13.66 2.20
C ASP A 289 11.16 -13.84 1.58
N ALA A 290 11.13 -14.21 0.29
CA ALA A 290 9.90 -14.29 -0.48
C ALA A 290 8.90 -15.32 0.10
N GLU A 291 9.37 -16.48 0.57
CA GLU A 291 8.48 -17.51 1.13
C GLU A 291 7.91 -17.06 2.47
N ARG A 292 8.70 -16.36 3.30
CA ARG A 292 8.21 -15.80 4.56
C ARG A 292 7.18 -14.69 4.34
N LEU A 293 7.40 -13.83 3.35
CA LEU A 293 6.47 -12.77 2.96
C LEU A 293 5.17 -13.35 2.37
N GLN A 294 5.26 -14.42 1.59
CA GLN A 294 4.10 -15.18 1.12
C GLN A 294 3.34 -15.82 2.30
N ALA A 295 4.05 -16.40 3.27
CA ALA A 295 3.44 -16.99 4.46
C ALA A 295 2.63 -15.98 5.27
N LEU A 296 3.07 -14.73 5.33
CA LEU A 296 2.36 -13.61 5.95
C LEU A 296 1.02 -13.32 5.24
N ALA A 297 1.03 -13.33 3.91
CA ALA A 297 -0.16 -13.05 3.11
C ALA A 297 -1.17 -14.21 3.11
N TRP A 298 -0.71 -15.47 3.16
CA TRP A 298 -1.53 -16.66 2.97
C TRP A 298 -2.21 -17.18 4.25
N HIS A 299 -1.69 -16.83 5.42
CA HIS A 299 -2.22 -17.33 6.69
C HIS A 299 -3.53 -16.60 7.09
N ARG A 300 -4.58 -17.37 7.41
CA ARG A 300 -5.94 -16.85 7.69
C ARG A 300 -6.00 -15.82 8.82
N GLN A 301 -5.11 -15.93 9.80
CA GLN A 301 -5.04 -15.02 10.97
C GLN A 301 -3.97 -13.90 10.86
N CYS A 302 -3.25 -13.82 9.73
CA CYS A 302 -2.21 -12.80 9.51
C CYS A 302 -2.61 -11.87 8.36
N GLY A 303 -2.74 -12.44 7.16
CA GLY A 303 -3.17 -11.76 5.94
C GLY A 303 -2.48 -10.43 5.62
N LEU A 304 -1.21 -10.24 6.01
CA LEU A 304 -0.44 -9.05 5.64
C LEU A 304 -0.05 -9.15 4.16
N ILE A 305 -0.53 -8.21 3.35
CA ILE A 305 -0.21 -8.13 1.92
C ILE A 305 1.08 -7.33 1.76
N SER A 306 2.15 -8.01 1.35
CA SER A 306 3.45 -7.40 1.05
C SER A 306 3.59 -6.98 -0.41
N ASP A 307 2.95 -7.68 -1.34
CA ASP A 307 2.99 -7.41 -2.79
C ASP A 307 1.62 -6.95 -3.31
N PRO A 308 1.56 -5.90 -4.17
CA PRO A 308 0.30 -5.40 -4.71
C PRO A 308 -0.53 -6.43 -5.50
N ARG A 309 0.13 -7.46 -6.04
CA ARG A 309 -0.52 -8.57 -6.76
C ARG A 309 -1.28 -9.52 -5.82
N CYS A 310 -1.17 -9.32 -4.51
CA CYS A 310 -1.80 -10.08 -3.44
C CYS A 310 -1.43 -11.57 -3.42
N GLY A 311 -0.66 -11.98 -2.40
CA GLY A 311 -0.26 -13.38 -2.24
C GLY A 311 0.97 -13.79 -3.07
N GLU A 312 1.62 -12.85 -3.74
CA GLU A 312 2.97 -13.02 -4.28
C GLU A 312 3.98 -12.23 -3.44
N ALA A 313 5.26 -12.29 -3.81
CA ALA A 313 6.33 -11.55 -3.13
C ALA A 313 7.50 -11.24 -4.09
N ASP A 314 7.21 -10.76 -5.31
CA ASP A 314 8.25 -10.44 -6.28
C ASP A 314 8.70 -8.96 -6.17
N LEU A 315 7.75 -8.07 -5.86
CA LEU A 315 7.98 -6.65 -5.62
C LEU A 315 7.15 -6.25 -4.41
N VAL A 316 7.81 -6.03 -3.27
CA VAL A 316 7.13 -5.87 -1.99
C VAL A 316 7.25 -4.47 -1.42
N PHE A 317 6.22 -4.03 -0.72
CA PHE A 317 6.09 -2.72 -0.09
C PHE A 317 6.51 -1.59 -1.03
N PRO A 318 5.73 -1.33 -2.10
CA PRO A 318 6.11 -0.30 -3.05
C PRO A 318 6.15 1.07 -2.39
N PHE A 319 7.16 1.86 -2.75
CA PHE A 319 7.36 3.22 -2.26
C PHE A 319 7.25 4.27 -3.36
N ALA A 320 7.22 3.86 -4.64
CA ALA A 320 6.95 4.77 -5.74
C ALA A 320 6.14 4.10 -6.85
N VAL A 321 5.42 4.93 -7.59
CA VAL A 321 4.68 4.56 -8.80
C VAL A 321 4.94 5.58 -9.90
N TYR A 322 5.00 5.11 -11.13
CA TYR A 322 5.06 5.93 -12.33
C TYR A 322 3.87 5.63 -13.23
N GLU A 323 3.24 6.69 -13.75
CA GLU A 323 2.23 6.61 -14.81
C GLU A 323 2.55 7.62 -15.90
N ALA A 324 2.56 7.13 -17.14
CA ALA A 324 2.72 7.96 -18.32
C ALA A 324 1.36 8.17 -18.98
N LYS A 325 1.21 9.31 -19.66
CA LYS A 325 0.19 9.48 -20.68
C LYS A 325 0.85 10.06 -21.93
N GLY A 326 0.41 9.54 -23.07
CA GLY A 326 0.86 9.99 -24.37
C GLY A 326 0.41 11.41 -24.70
N TRP A 327 0.70 11.79 -25.92
CA TRP A 327 0.72 13.17 -26.40
C TRP A 327 -0.65 13.83 -26.58
N ASN A 328 -1.68 13.01 -26.66
CA ASN A 328 -3.06 13.41 -26.86
C ASN A 328 -3.87 12.80 -25.72
N GLY A 329 -4.26 13.62 -24.74
CA GLY A 329 -4.99 13.09 -23.60
C GLY A 329 -5.21 14.10 -22.49
N ASP A 330 -5.82 13.62 -21.43
CA ASP A 330 -6.07 14.38 -20.23
C ASP A 330 -4.94 14.11 -19.22
N PRO A 331 -4.06 15.09 -18.92
CA PRO A 331 -2.95 14.88 -17.99
C PRO A 331 -3.42 14.50 -16.57
N ARG A 332 -4.71 14.73 -16.25
CA ARG A 332 -5.33 14.26 -15.00
C ARG A 332 -5.43 12.74 -14.93
N GLU A 333 -5.47 12.02 -16.05
CA GLU A 333 -5.56 10.56 -16.02
C GLU A 333 -4.31 9.92 -15.45
N ALA A 334 -3.12 10.38 -15.85
CA ALA A 334 -1.84 9.93 -15.27
C ALA A 334 -1.83 10.19 -13.75
N ARG A 335 -2.19 11.41 -13.34
CA ARG A 335 -2.32 11.81 -11.93
C ARG A 335 -3.26 10.89 -11.15
N GLN A 336 -4.46 10.66 -11.67
CA GLN A 336 -5.48 9.83 -11.02
C GLN A 336 -5.03 8.38 -10.88
N GLN A 337 -4.39 7.82 -11.91
CA GLN A 337 -3.88 6.44 -11.88
C GLN A 337 -2.74 6.31 -10.87
N ALA A 338 -1.79 7.25 -10.88
CA ALA A 338 -0.65 7.25 -9.96
C ALA A 338 -1.09 7.45 -8.51
N CYS A 339 -1.98 8.42 -8.24
CA CYS A 339 -2.52 8.63 -6.88
C CYS A 339 -3.36 7.44 -6.41
N ALA A 340 -4.08 6.75 -7.30
CA ALA A 340 -4.85 5.56 -6.96
C ALA A 340 -3.96 4.38 -6.57
N ALA A 341 -2.88 4.13 -7.31
CA ALA A 341 -1.88 3.13 -6.97
C ALA A 341 -1.15 3.50 -5.66
N GLY A 342 -0.72 4.76 -5.53
CA GLY A 342 -0.09 5.25 -4.30
C GLY A 342 -0.99 5.12 -3.07
N ALA A 343 -2.31 5.34 -3.19
CA ALA A 343 -3.25 5.12 -2.09
C ALA A 343 -3.30 3.65 -1.66
N ALA A 344 -3.32 2.72 -2.61
CA ALA A 344 -3.26 1.28 -2.32
C ALA A 344 -1.94 0.89 -1.64
N TYR A 345 -0.82 1.47 -2.07
CA TYR A 345 0.49 1.21 -1.45
C TYR A 345 0.57 1.79 -0.04
N LEU A 346 0.01 2.97 0.19
CA LEU A 346 -0.10 3.55 1.54
C LEU A 346 -0.95 2.69 2.48
N ASP A 347 -2.01 2.03 1.99
CA ASP A 347 -2.77 1.08 2.81
C ASP A 347 -1.94 -0.17 3.16
N MET A 348 -1.12 -0.68 2.23
CA MET A 348 -0.19 -1.78 2.51
C MET A 348 0.84 -1.38 3.56
N LEU A 349 1.40 -0.17 3.46
CA LEU A 349 2.36 0.35 4.44
C LEU A 349 1.72 0.63 5.80
N ASP A 350 0.49 1.13 5.83
CA ASP A 350 -0.25 1.32 7.09
C ASP A 350 -0.54 -0.03 7.76
N ALA A 351 -0.90 -1.06 7.01
CA ALA A 351 -1.09 -2.40 7.53
C ALA A 351 0.21 -3.00 8.09
N LEU A 352 1.34 -2.81 7.39
CA LEU A 352 2.66 -3.19 7.88
C LEU A 352 2.99 -2.46 9.19
N ALA A 353 2.70 -1.16 9.27
CA ALA A 353 3.11 -0.30 10.37
C ALA A 353 2.34 -0.51 11.68
N ARG A 354 1.19 -1.19 11.62
CA ARG A 354 0.37 -1.56 12.77
C ARG A 354 0.87 -2.83 13.47
N LEU A 355 0.51 -2.99 14.73
CA LEU A 355 0.75 -4.22 15.50
C LEU A 355 0.19 -5.44 14.74
N PRO A 356 0.91 -6.56 14.66
CA PRO A 356 0.44 -7.76 13.97
C PRO A 356 -0.89 -8.27 14.53
N GLY A 357 -1.78 -8.72 13.64
CA GLY A 357 -3.13 -9.09 14.00
C GLY A 357 -3.93 -9.61 12.81
N PRO A 358 -5.15 -10.11 13.03
CA PRO A 358 -6.00 -10.61 11.97
C PRO A 358 -6.44 -9.48 11.00
N PRO A 359 -6.72 -9.79 9.72
CA PRO A 359 -7.07 -8.78 8.72
C PRO A 359 -8.37 -8.01 9.02
N GLU A 360 -9.28 -8.60 9.80
CA GLU A 360 -10.57 -8.00 10.17
C GLU A 360 -10.41 -6.80 11.12
N GLU A 361 -9.32 -6.77 11.89
CA GLU A 361 -9.04 -5.73 12.87
C GLU A 361 -8.28 -4.57 12.22
N THR A 362 -9.04 -3.55 11.81
CA THR A 362 -8.54 -2.43 11.01
C THR A 362 -8.00 -1.25 11.84
N ASP A 363 -8.41 -1.11 13.10
CA ASP A 363 -8.01 -0.04 14.02
C ASP A 363 -6.99 -0.52 15.06
N ARG A 364 -5.94 -1.22 14.61
CA ARG A 364 -4.84 -1.67 15.46
C ARG A 364 -3.87 -0.53 15.77
N ASP A 365 -3.27 -0.54 16.96
CA ASP A 365 -2.23 0.44 17.32
C ASP A 365 -1.00 0.33 16.41
N TYR A 366 -0.25 1.42 16.30
CA TYR A 366 1.02 1.45 15.57
C TYR A 366 2.14 0.79 16.38
N GLN A 367 3.11 0.17 15.70
CA GLN A 367 4.24 -0.50 16.35
C GLN A 367 5.21 0.49 17.02
N PHE A 368 5.44 1.65 16.39
CA PHE A 368 6.40 2.67 16.82
C PHE A 368 5.84 4.09 16.64
N SER A 369 6.51 5.09 17.22
CA SER A 369 6.16 6.51 17.06
C SER A 369 6.25 6.97 15.60
N GLU A 370 7.24 6.47 14.86
CA GLU A 370 7.49 6.87 13.47
C GLU A 370 6.64 6.09 12.45
N SER A 371 5.84 5.10 12.89
CA SER A 371 5.00 4.26 12.02
C SER A 371 4.00 5.04 11.17
N ARG A 372 3.67 6.28 11.55
CA ARG A 372 2.78 7.17 10.77
C ARG A 372 3.49 7.84 9.60
N ASN A 373 4.83 7.80 9.56
CA ASN A 373 5.63 8.47 8.54
C ASN A 373 5.72 7.68 7.22
N ALA A 374 4.83 6.70 7.01
CA ALA A 374 4.73 6.01 5.73
C ALA A 374 4.39 7.00 4.61
N GLN A 375 5.22 7.00 3.56
CA GLN A 375 5.04 7.84 2.40
C GLN A 375 5.28 7.05 1.11
N VAL A 376 4.72 7.55 0.01
CA VAL A 376 4.93 7.03 -1.33
C VAL A 376 5.18 8.17 -2.30
N PHE A 377 5.92 7.93 -3.37
CA PHE A 377 6.11 8.89 -4.45
C PHE A 377 5.23 8.53 -5.65
N ALA A 378 4.44 9.48 -6.12
CA ALA A 378 3.71 9.37 -7.37
C ALA A 378 4.42 10.23 -8.42
N ILE A 379 4.94 9.59 -9.46
CA ILE A 379 5.64 10.23 -10.57
C ILE A 379 4.75 10.13 -11.79
N THR A 380 4.55 11.23 -12.49
CA THR A 380 3.74 11.22 -13.72
C THR A 380 4.45 11.92 -14.85
N SER A 381 4.18 11.47 -16.07
CA SER A 381 4.56 12.21 -17.27
C SER A 381 3.38 12.38 -18.22
N PHE A 382 3.35 13.52 -18.89
CA PHE A 382 2.49 13.80 -20.03
C PHE A 382 3.36 14.32 -21.16
N GLY A 383 3.80 13.39 -22.02
CA GLY A 383 4.92 13.66 -22.94
C GLY A 383 6.18 14.11 -22.17
N ALA A 384 6.75 15.26 -22.55
CA ALA A 384 7.91 15.82 -21.87
C ALA A 384 7.60 16.61 -20.58
N GLN A 385 6.33 16.78 -20.18
CA GLN A 385 6.01 17.38 -18.88
C GLN A 385 6.04 16.29 -17.79
N TRP A 386 6.73 16.55 -16.69
CA TRP A 386 6.85 15.63 -15.57
C TRP A 386 6.39 16.26 -14.27
N HIS A 387 5.87 15.42 -13.38
CA HIS A 387 5.49 15.79 -12.02
C HIS A 387 6.01 14.74 -11.04
N ILE A 388 6.51 15.21 -9.90
CA ILE A 388 6.79 14.35 -8.75
C ILE A 388 5.91 14.81 -7.59
N MET A 389 5.24 13.86 -6.96
CA MET A 389 4.38 14.07 -5.80
C MET A 389 4.80 13.16 -4.66
N VAL A 390 4.69 13.65 -3.44
CA VAL A 390 4.79 12.86 -2.21
C VAL A 390 3.38 12.62 -1.65
N GLY A 391 3.07 11.36 -1.37
CA GLY A 391 1.80 10.89 -0.85
C GLY A 391 1.93 10.40 0.58
N TYR A 392 0.97 10.76 1.43
CA TYR A 392 0.84 10.19 2.78
C TYR A 392 -0.63 9.99 3.17
N ARG A 393 -0.87 9.12 4.16
CA ARG A 393 -2.20 8.71 4.62
C ARG A 393 -2.46 9.25 6.02
N ARG A 394 -3.68 9.76 6.27
CA ARG A 394 -4.12 10.12 7.63
C ARG A 394 -5.64 10.06 7.78
N PRO A 395 -6.18 10.11 9.02
CA PRO A 395 -7.60 10.33 9.23
C PRO A 395 -8.10 11.61 8.54
N ARG A 396 -9.34 11.56 8.06
CA ARG A 396 -10.05 12.71 7.50
C ARG A 396 -10.31 13.75 8.59
N LEU A 397 -10.10 15.02 8.29
CA LEU A 397 -10.33 16.12 9.22
C LEU A 397 -11.70 16.77 9.01
N LYS A 398 -12.20 17.52 10.00
CA LYS A 398 -13.48 18.25 9.92
C LYS A 398 -13.58 19.12 8.67
N ARG A 399 -12.50 19.87 8.37
CA ARG A 399 -12.35 20.69 7.14
C ARG A 399 -12.48 19.93 5.82
N GLU A 400 -12.38 18.61 5.86
CA GLU A 400 -12.56 17.70 4.72
C GLU A 400 -13.88 16.92 4.83
N HIS A 401 -14.85 17.44 5.59
CA HIS A 401 -16.15 16.84 5.84
C HIS A 401 -16.07 15.47 6.57
N ALA A 402 -15.18 15.35 7.55
CA ALA A 402 -15.15 14.17 8.43
C ALA A 402 -16.52 13.93 9.09
N GLY A 403 -16.97 12.68 9.06
CA GLY A 403 -18.28 12.29 9.62
C GLY A 403 -19.47 12.49 8.69
N HIS A 404 -19.30 13.15 7.53
CA HIS A 404 -20.37 13.32 6.55
C HIS A 404 -20.72 11.97 5.87
N PRO A 405 -22.02 11.63 5.72
CA PRO A 405 -22.45 10.44 4.98
C PRO A 405 -21.91 10.45 3.55
N GLY A 406 -21.37 9.32 3.09
CA GLY A 406 -20.82 9.22 1.74
C GLY A 406 -19.42 9.83 1.57
N MET A 407 -18.68 10.07 2.65
CA MET A 407 -17.24 10.40 2.63
C MET A 407 -16.42 9.31 3.33
N SER A 408 -15.20 9.05 2.87
CA SER A 408 -14.28 8.09 3.50
C SER A 408 -13.85 8.56 4.90
N LYS A 409 -13.44 7.64 5.78
CA LYS A 409 -12.85 8.01 7.09
C LYS A 409 -11.38 8.44 6.99
N THR A 410 -10.70 8.02 5.92
CA THR A 410 -9.27 8.22 5.70
C THR A 410 -9.05 9.07 4.45
N VAL A 411 -7.99 9.85 4.45
CA VAL A 411 -7.53 10.61 3.29
C VAL A 411 -6.08 10.27 2.93
N TYR A 412 -5.79 10.40 1.65
CA TYR A 412 -4.48 10.24 1.03
C TYR A 412 -4.17 11.57 0.36
N LEU A 413 -3.17 12.29 0.87
CA LEU A 413 -2.77 13.59 0.33
C LEU A 413 -1.50 13.43 -0.50
N PHE A 414 -1.60 13.76 -1.79
CA PHE A 414 -0.49 13.81 -2.71
C PHE A 414 -0.13 15.27 -2.96
N GLN A 415 1.03 15.69 -2.45
CA GLN A 415 1.54 17.04 -2.61
C GLN A 415 2.64 17.04 -3.67
N ARG A 416 2.51 17.92 -4.67
CA ARG A 416 3.53 18.03 -5.71
C ARG A 416 4.78 18.73 -5.17
N ILE A 417 5.91 18.04 -5.28
CA ILE A 417 7.21 18.54 -4.85
C ILE A 417 7.99 19.18 -6.00
N TRP A 418 7.74 18.73 -7.24
CA TRP A 418 8.40 19.26 -8.42
C TRP A 418 7.53 19.10 -9.67
N SER A 419 7.64 20.05 -10.58
CA SER A 419 7.10 19.99 -11.94
C SER A 419 8.12 20.59 -12.90
N GLY A 420 8.20 20.06 -14.11
CA GLY A 420 9.00 20.68 -15.14
C GLY A 420 8.87 20.01 -16.49
N ARG A 421 9.01 20.83 -17.54
CA ARG A 421 9.15 20.35 -18.91
C ARG A 421 10.60 20.00 -19.23
N ILE A 422 10.81 18.83 -19.82
CA ILE A 422 12.12 18.39 -20.32
C ILE A 422 12.39 19.05 -21.68
N ALA A 423 12.81 20.31 -21.65
CA ALA A 423 13.14 21.12 -22.81
C ALA A 423 14.63 21.49 -22.89
N ASP A 424 15.36 21.38 -21.77
CA ASP A 424 16.79 21.67 -21.70
C ASP A 424 17.53 20.70 -20.76
N GLU A 425 18.86 20.80 -20.75
CA GLU A 425 19.72 19.91 -19.96
C GLU A 425 19.50 20.08 -18.46
N ARG A 426 19.21 21.30 -18.01
CA ARG A 426 19.05 21.62 -16.59
C ARG A 426 17.75 21.03 -16.06
N SER A 427 16.63 21.13 -16.78
CA SER A 427 15.37 20.51 -16.35
C SER A 427 15.44 18.98 -16.38
N ALA A 428 16.11 18.39 -17.38
CA ALA A 428 16.45 16.97 -17.40
C ALA A 428 17.29 16.55 -16.18
N TRP A 429 18.34 17.32 -15.87
CA TRP A 429 19.20 17.05 -14.72
C TRP A 429 18.44 17.17 -13.40
N GLN A 430 17.57 18.16 -13.22
CA GLN A 430 16.76 18.34 -12.01
C GLN A 430 15.89 17.11 -11.73
N LEU A 431 15.19 16.60 -12.76
CA LEU A 431 14.38 15.39 -12.62
C LEU A 431 15.24 14.21 -12.18
N LEU A 432 16.36 13.97 -12.85
CA LEU A 432 17.28 12.88 -12.50
C LEU A 432 17.87 13.05 -11.10
N TYR A 433 18.17 14.28 -10.68
CA TYR A 433 18.70 14.58 -9.36
C TYR A 433 17.70 14.20 -8.25
N LEU A 434 16.42 14.51 -8.45
CA LEU A 434 15.35 14.15 -7.51
C LEU A 434 15.07 12.65 -7.51
N VAL A 435 15.02 12.01 -8.68
CA VAL A 435 14.79 10.56 -8.81
C VAL A 435 15.94 9.76 -8.18
N ASP A 436 17.19 10.18 -8.37
CA ASP A 436 18.35 9.54 -7.74
C ASP A 436 18.30 9.67 -6.21
N GLN A 437 17.80 10.79 -5.66
CA GLN A 437 17.57 10.91 -4.21
C GLN A 437 16.46 9.96 -3.73
N ILE A 438 15.34 9.86 -4.46
CA ILE A 438 14.23 8.94 -4.14
C ILE A 438 14.72 7.49 -4.17
N HIS A 439 15.55 7.14 -5.16
CA HIS A 439 16.22 5.84 -5.26
C HIS A 439 17.05 5.57 -4.01
N MET A 440 17.95 6.48 -3.63
CA MET A 440 18.77 6.32 -2.44
C MET A 440 17.95 6.20 -1.15
N TRP A 441 16.90 6.99 -1.00
CA TRP A 441 15.98 6.89 0.14
C TRP A 441 15.25 5.55 0.17
N GLY A 442 14.77 5.07 -0.97
CA GLY A 442 14.11 3.78 -1.15
C GLY A 442 15.01 2.61 -0.72
N ALA A 443 16.23 2.58 -1.24
CA ALA A 443 17.20 1.52 -0.98
C ALA A 443 17.75 1.50 0.46
N THR A 444 17.65 2.62 1.19
CA THR A 444 18.25 2.77 2.52
C THR A 444 17.21 3.00 3.62
N THR A 445 16.70 4.21 3.75
CA THR A 445 15.81 4.65 4.83
C THR A 445 14.48 3.92 4.80
N PHE A 446 13.82 3.85 3.64
CA PHE A 446 12.55 3.15 3.49
C PHE A 446 12.71 1.64 3.70
N ARG A 447 13.75 1.03 3.10
CA ARG A 447 14.06 -0.39 3.31
C ARG A 447 14.23 -0.73 4.80
N ARG A 448 14.94 0.11 5.56
CA ARG A 448 15.11 -0.06 7.01
C ARG A 448 13.78 0.04 7.75
N TYR A 449 12.97 1.04 7.41
CA TYR A 449 11.63 1.20 7.95
C TYR A 449 10.81 -0.08 7.77
N VAL A 450 10.79 -0.66 6.56
CA VAL A 450 10.03 -1.89 6.28
C VAL A 450 10.54 -3.08 7.10
N ILE A 451 11.85 -3.30 7.13
CA ILE A 451 12.47 -4.42 7.85
C ILE A 451 12.13 -4.36 9.34
N GLN A 452 12.26 -3.18 9.96
CA GLN A 452 11.96 -2.99 11.38
C GLN A 452 10.52 -3.40 11.73
N HIS A 453 9.54 -3.07 10.88
CA HIS A 453 8.13 -3.43 11.11
C HIS A 453 7.83 -4.89 10.79
N LEU A 454 8.60 -5.53 9.91
CA LEU A 454 8.42 -6.93 9.54
C LEU A 454 8.80 -7.90 10.66
N GLU A 455 9.70 -7.53 11.56
CA GLU A 455 10.15 -8.40 12.67
C GLU A 455 8.97 -8.91 13.50
N ALA A 456 8.12 -7.99 13.98
CA ALA A 456 6.94 -8.32 14.77
C ALA A 456 5.95 -9.19 13.98
N TRP A 457 5.74 -8.86 12.70
CA TRP A 457 4.84 -9.61 11.82
C TRP A 457 5.33 -11.03 11.58
N HIS A 458 6.62 -11.23 11.34
CA HIS A 458 7.22 -12.54 11.16
C HIS A 458 7.09 -13.40 12.41
N MET A 459 7.34 -12.83 13.60
CA MET A 459 7.16 -13.54 14.87
C MET A 459 5.70 -13.97 15.07
N TYR A 460 4.76 -13.04 14.89
CA TYR A 460 3.33 -13.32 15.01
C TYR A 460 2.90 -14.42 14.03
N CYS A 461 3.29 -14.30 12.76
CA CYS A 461 2.94 -15.27 11.72
C CYS A 461 3.49 -16.66 12.01
N HIS A 462 4.75 -16.75 12.43
CA HIS A 462 5.35 -18.03 12.83
C HIS A 462 4.54 -18.70 13.95
N GLN A 463 4.17 -17.98 15.01
CA GLN A 463 3.33 -18.52 16.08
C GLN A 463 1.98 -19.04 15.58
N ARG A 464 1.36 -18.38 14.59
CA ARG A 464 0.07 -18.84 14.05
C ARG A 464 0.20 -20.12 13.23
N TRP A 465 1.20 -20.18 12.36
CA TRP A 465 1.50 -21.41 11.63
C TRP A 465 1.85 -22.57 12.57
N VAL A 466 2.63 -22.34 13.63
CA VAL A 466 2.95 -23.37 14.63
C VAL A 466 1.67 -23.91 15.28
N LYS A 467 0.75 -23.04 15.71
CA LYS A 467 -0.56 -23.46 16.25
C LYS A 467 -1.33 -24.35 15.28
N ASP A 468 -1.40 -23.99 14.00
CA ASP A 468 -2.06 -24.80 12.98
C ASP A 468 -1.40 -26.18 12.80
N THR A 469 -0.07 -26.22 12.80
CA THR A 469 0.66 -27.50 12.70
C THR A 469 0.39 -28.39 13.91
N ILE A 470 0.30 -27.80 15.12
CA ILE A 470 -0.04 -28.50 16.36
C ILE A 470 -1.45 -29.08 16.27
N ILE A 471 -2.44 -28.28 15.85
CA ILE A 471 -3.83 -28.71 15.66
C ILE A 471 -3.89 -29.93 14.73
N LEU A 472 -3.28 -29.84 13.54
CA LEU A 472 -3.29 -30.95 12.59
C LEU A 472 -2.60 -32.20 13.13
N ARG A 473 -1.50 -32.05 13.88
CA ARG A 473 -0.80 -33.18 14.50
C ARG A 473 -1.63 -33.86 15.58
N TYR A 474 -2.40 -33.12 16.36
CA TYR A 474 -3.28 -33.71 17.37
C TYR A 474 -4.46 -34.42 16.72
N THR A 475 -5.10 -33.80 15.73
CA THR A 475 -6.32 -34.35 15.12
C THR A 475 -6.04 -35.48 14.13
N LEU A 476 -4.98 -35.38 13.31
CA LEU A 476 -4.66 -36.33 12.25
C LEU A 476 -3.43 -37.20 12.56
N GLY A 477 -2.72 -36.89 13.65
CA GLY A 477 -1.52 -37.55 14.14
C GLY A 477 -0.21 -37.14 13.48
N LYS A 478 0.90 -37.56 14.11
CA LYS A 478 2.28 -37.20 13.75
C LYS A 478 2.67 -37.54 12.31
N ASP A 479 2.06 -38.57 11.72
CA ASP A 479 2.37 -39.06 10.38
C ASP A 479 1.59 -38.35 9.26
N PHE A 480 0.63 -37.48 9.58
CA PHE A 480 -0.22 -36.79 8.60
C PHE A 480 0.59 -36.10 7.51
N ALA A 481 1.68 -35.41 7.87
CA ALA A 481 2.49 -34.70 6.87
C ALA A 481 3.17 -35.65 5.85
N SER A 482 3.26 -36.94 6.16
CA SER A 482 3.87 -37.97 5.31
C SER A 482 2.87 -38.79 4.48
N CYS A 483 1.56 -38.56 4.62
CA CYS A 483 0.52 -39.25 3.84
C CYS A 483 0.19 -38.57 2.51
N GLY A 484 0.86 -37.46 2.19
CA GLY A 484 0.66 -36.74 0.92
C GLY A 484 -0.69 -36.02 0.80
N LYS A 485 -1.53 -36.03 1.84
CA LYS A 485 -2.79 -35.29 1.85
C LYS A 485 -2.59 -33.82 2.17
N MET A 486 -3.26 -32.96 1.42
CA MET A 486 -3.33 -31.53 1.68
C MET A 486 -4.54 -31.20 2.53
N MET A 487 -4.33 -30.33 3.53
CA MET A 487 -5.40 -29.75 4.33
C MET A 487 -5.46 -28.26 4.07
N CYS A 488 -6.64 -27.80 3.67
CA CYS A 488 -6.89 -26.42 3.31
C CYS A 488 -7.70 -25.75 4.42
N PHE A 489 -7.10 -24.80 5.12
CA PHE A 489 -7.88 -23.86 5.93
C PHE A 489 -8.52 -22.77 5.06
N ASP A 490 -9.42 -22.01 5.66
CA ASP A 490 -10.00 -20.83 5.02
C ASP A 490 -8.94 -19.83 4.55
N VAL A 491 -9.27 -19.12 3.47
CA VAL A 491 -8.44 -18.00 2.99
C VAL A 491 -8.57 -16.79 3.92
N PRO A 492 -7.54 -15.92 4.00
CA PRO A 492 -7.65 -14.64 4.68
C PRO A 492 -8.78 -13.76 4.11
N ASP A 493 -9.31 -12.84 4.91
CA ASP A 493 -10.49 -12.04 4.53
C ASP A 493 -10.30 -11.19 3.29
N TRP A 494 -9.09 -10.69 3.07
CA TRP A 494 -8.78 -9.91 1.88
C TRP A 494 -9.04 -10.71 0.59
N ALA A 495 -8.89 -12.05 0.62
CA ALA A 495 -9.10 -12.93 -0.51
C ALA A 495 -10.59 -13.27 -0.74
N LYS A 496 -11.48 -13.02 0.23
CA LYS A 496 -12.93 -13.32 0.10
C LYS A 496 -13.60 -12.54 -1.03
N GLY A 497 -13.07 -11.36 -1.37
CA GLY A 497 -13.56 -10.52 -2.47
C GLY A 497 -13.10 -10.92 -3.87
N PHE A 498 -12.31 -12.00 -3.99
CA PHE A 498 -11.80 -12.53 -5.26
C PHE A 498 -12.64 -13.74 -5.72
N GLY A 499 -12.55 -14.07 -7.00
CA GLY A 499 -13.28 -15.21 -7.58
C GLY A 499 -12.80 -16.57 -7.06
N ASP A 500 -13.64 -17.60 -7.22
CA ASP A 500 -13.40 -18.95 -6.72
C ASP A 500 -12.06 -19.54 -7.15
N GLU A 501 -11.68 -19.37 -8.42
CA GLU A 501 -10.39 -19.86 -8.94
C GLU A 501 -9.19 -19.29 -8.17
N PHE A 502 -9.21 -17.99 -7.85
CA PHE A 502 -8.15 -17.35 -7.08
C PHE A 502 -8.11 -17.88 -5.64
N ARG A 503 -9.29 -18.04 -5.02
CA ARG A 503 -9.40 -18.53 -3.65
C ARG A 503 -8.88 -19.97 -3.55
N THR A 504 -9.29 -20.86 -4.45
CA THR A 504 -8.80 -22.24 -4.50
C THR A 504 -7.29 -22.31 -4.70
N ALA A 505 -6.74 -21.52 -5.62
CA ALA A 505 -5.29 -21.47 -5.84
C ALA A 505 -4.52 -20.99 -4.60
N LEU A 506 -5.07 -20.01 -3.87
CA LEU A 506 -4.49 -19.51 -2.62
C LEU A 506 -4.58 -20.56 -1.50
N GLN A 507 -5.70 -21.27 -1.37
CA GLN A 507 -5.87 -22.37 -0.42
C GLN A 507 -4.85 -23.48 -0.67
N GLU A 508 -4.67 -23.88 -1.93
CA GLU A 508 -3.67 -24.89 -2.28
C GLU A 508 -2.24 -24.47 -1.92
N LYS A 509 -1.87 -23.21 -2.21
CA LYS A 509 -0.56 -22.66 -1.84
C LYS A 509 -0.36 -22.67 -0.32
N SER A 510 -1.37 -22.21 0.42
CA SER A 510 -1.38 -22.19 1.89
C SER A 510 -1.26 -23.61 2.48
N ALA A 511 -2.03 -24.56 1.96
CA ALA A 511 -2.00 -25.96 2.35
C ALA A 511 -0.64 -26.63 2.08
N LYS A 512 -0.03 -26.37 0.91
CA LYS A 512 1.32 -26.88 0.60
C LYS A 512 2.37 -26.35 1.58
N LEU A 513 2.29 -25.06 1.91
CA LEU A 513 3.18 -24.45 2.89
C LEU A 513 2.96 -25.04 4.30
N LEU A 514 1.70 -25.29 4.68
CA LEU A 514 1.36 -25.92 5.94
C LEU A 514 1.96 -27.32 6.07
N VAL A 515 1.81 -28.15 5.04
CA VAL A 515 2.39 -29.50 5.00
C VAL A 515 3.91 -29.43 5.10
N LYS A 516 4.54 -28.53 4.33
CA LYS A 516 5.99 -28.29 4.41
C LYS A 516 6.43 -27.93 5.84
N ARG A 517 5.72 -27.03 6.51
CA ARG A 517 6.00 -26.67 7.91
C ARG A 517 5.76 -27.84 8.84
N CYS A 518 4.67 -28.60 8.69
CA CYS A 518 4.44 -29.81 9.47
C CYS A 518 5.61 -30.81 9.37
N ILE A 519 6.26 -30.95 8.20
CA ILE A 519 7.45 -31.80 7.99
C ILE A 519 8.71 -31.17 8.61
N GLN A 520 8.92 -29.86 8.44
CA GLN A 520 10.10 -29.18 8.99
C GLN A 520 10.07 -29.13 10.51
N GLU A 521 8.89 -28.85 11.08
CA GLU A 521 8.65 -28.83 12.52
C GLU A 521 8.60 -30.25 13.12
N GLN A 522 8.59 -31.33 12.31
CA GLN A 522 8.54 -32.72 12.82
C GLN A 522 9.84 -33.04 13.55
N THR A 523 10.92 -32.35 13.19
CA THR A 523 12.20 -32.36 13.88
C THR A 523 12.28 -31.18 14.85
N GLY A 524 11.58 -31.25 15.98
CA GLY A 524 12.03 -30.53 17.18
C GLY A 524 11.12 -29.48 17.83
N GLU A 525 9.89 -29.23 17.39
CA GLU A 525 8.99 -28.34 18.15
C GLU A 525 7.96 -29.04 19.07
N PRO A 526 7.95 -28.68 20.37
CA PRO A 526 7.18 -29.38 21.39
C PRO A 526 5.68 -29.09 21.39
N CYS A 527 4.90 -30.10 21.76
CA CYS A 527 3.48 -30.01 22.07
C CYS A 527 3.18 -29.20 23.35
N ALA A 528 4.11 -29.17 24.31
CA ALA A 528 4.03 -28.37 25.53
C ALA A 528 5.43 -27.97 25.99
N ILE A 529 5.58 -26.83 26.64
CA ILE A 529 6.87 -26.37 27.16
C ILE A 529 6.80 -26.38 28.68
N CYS A 530 7.66 -27.18 29.32
CA CYS A 530 7.77 -27.20 30.77
C CYS A 530 8.56 -25.98 31.26
N VAL A 531 7.90 -25.15 32.06
CA VAL A 531 8.49 -23.95 32.70
C VAL A 531 8.74 -24.14 34.19
N LEU A 532 8.49 -25.33 34.74
CA LEU A 532 8.66 -25.60 36.17
C LEU A 532 10.14 -25.56 36.56
N GLY A 533 10.45 -24.95 37.71
CA GLY A 533 11.79 -24.96 38.30
C GLY A 533 12.87 -24.41 37.36
N ARG A 534 13.89 -25.22 37.05
CA ARG A 534 15.04 -24.83 36.22
C ARG A 534 14.84 -25.09 34.72
N CYS A 535 13.67 -25.54 34.30
CA CYS A 535 13.44 -25.85 32.89
C CYS A 535 13.30 -24.58 32.04
N GLY A 536 12.85 -23.45 32.61
CA GLY A 536 12.80 -22.14 31.95
C GLY A 536 13.84 -21.15 32.47
N THR A 537 14.31 -20.25 31.60
CA THR A 537 15.16 -19.08 31.94
C THR A 537 14.69 -17.83 31.18
N GLU A 538 15.23 -16.65 31.50
CA GLU A 538 14.92 -15.39 30.81
C GLU A 538 15.24 -15.41 29.30
N HIS A 539 16.04 -16.38 28.84
CA HIS A 539 16.46 -16.51 27.43
C HIS A 539 16.12 -17.87 26.80
N SER A 540 15.41 -18.76 27.51
CA SER A 540 14.94 -20.05 26.97
C SER A 540 13.56 -20.39 27.53
N PRO A 541 12.54 -20.60 26.67
CA PRO A 541 11.14 -20.66 27.07
C PRO A 541 10.76 -21.90 27.91
N GLY A 542 11.64 -22.90 28.05
CA GLY A 542 11.39 -24.10 28.85
C GLY A 542 11.93 -25.39 28.23
N TYR A 543 11.60 -26.55 28.82
CA TYR A 543 11.91 -27.87 28.23
C TYR A 543 10.78 -28.34 27.30
N ALA A 544 11.15 -28.73 26.08
CA ALA A 544 10.26 -29.15 25.01
C ALA A 544 9.67 -30.56 25.24
N LEU A 545 8.33 -30.70 25.23
CA LEU A 545 7.60 -31.95 25.44
C LEU A 545 6.70 -32.30 24.25
N PHE A 546 6.79 -33.51 23.70
CA PHE A 546 6.14 -33.88 22.44
C PHE A 546 5.05 -34.97 22.58
N SER A 547 4.75 -35.42 23.80
CA SER A 547 3.63 -36.31 24.10
C SER A 547 3.26 -36.29 25.59
N PRO A 548 2.06 -36.75 25.98
CA PRO A 548 1.69 -36.96 27.38
C PRO A 548 2.70 -37.87 28.12
N GLU A 549 3.17 -38.93 27.47
CA GLU A 549 4.14 -39.87 28.04
C GLU A 549 5.52 -39.25 28.21
N GLU A 550 5.90 -38.31 27.34
CA GLU A 550 7.12 -37.53 27.48
C GLU A 550 6.98 -36.46 28.56
N HIS A 551 5.84 -35.79 28.64
CA HIS A 551 5.50 -34.84 29.70
C HIS A 551 5.57 -35.50 31.07
N LEU A 552 4.94 -36.66 31.22
CA LEU A 552 4.97 -37.45 32.44
C LEU A 552 6.40 -37.89 32.80
N ARG A 553 7.16 -38.40 31.82
CA ARG A 553 8.57 -38.79 32.01
C ARG A 553 9.46 -37.63 32.40
N HIS A 554 9.23 -36.44 31.83
CA HIS A 554 9.98 -35.24 32.15
C HIS A 554 9.70 -34.78 33.59
N LEU A 555 8.43 -34.70 34.00
CA LEU A 555 8.04 -34.29 35.35
C LEU A 555 8.53 -35.25 36.44
N THR A 556 8.48 -36.57 36.18
CA THR A 556 9.02 -37.57 37.11
C THR A 556 10.55 -37.54 37.20
N LYS A 557 11.25 -37.45 36.05
CA LYS A 557 12.72 -37.56 36.04
C LYS A 557 13.45 -36.26 36.36
N VAL A 558 12.91 -35.12 35.94
CA VAL A 558 13.57 -33.80 36.05
C VAL A 558 13.04 -33.01 37.24
N HIS A 559 11.75 -33.13 37.55
CA HIS A 559 11.12 -32.41 38.66
C HIS A 559 10.83 -33.29 39.88
N HIS A 560 11.19 -34.57 39.83
CA HIS A 560 10.99 -35.55 40.93
C HIS A 560 9.54 -35.62 41.43
N LEU A 561 8.57 -35.29 40.56
CA LEU A 561 7.16 -35.43 40.87
C LEU A 561 6.77 -36.92 40.84
N THR A 562 5.98 -37.36 41.80
CA THR A 562 5.44 -38.72 41.82
C THR A 562 4.40 -38.86 40.71
N ALA A 563 4.53 -39.86 39.83
CA ALA A 563 3.49 -40.19 38.86
C ALA A 563 2.33 -40.92 39.57
N ASP A 564 1.52 -40.13 40.29
CA ASP A 564 0.24 -40.59 40.82
C ASP A 564 -0.88 -40.40 39.79
N GLU A 565 -2.05 -41.00 40.07
CA GLU A 565 -3.19 -40.90 39.16
C GLU A 565 -3.65 -39.45 38.96
N ASN A 566 -3.47 -38.57 39.93
CA ASN A 566 -3.85 -37.16 39.82
C ASN A 566 -2.97 -36.42 38.80
N LEU A 567 -1.64 -36.63 38.83
CA LEU A 567 -0.71 -36.03 37.89
C LEU A 567 -0.92 -36.58 36.47
N ILE A 568 -1.13 -37.90 36.35
CA ILE A 568 -1.45 -38.54 35.07
C ILE A 568 -2.76 -37.97 34.51
N SER A 569 -3.78 -37.85 35.36
CA SER A 569 -5.08 -37.28 34.98
C SER A 569 -4.94 -35.83 34.56
N ALA A 570 -4.22 -34.98 35.31
CA ALA A 570 -4.03 -33.57 34.98
C ALA A 570 -3.23 -33.35 33.68
N ILE A 571 -2.23 -34.19 33.40
CA ILE A 571 -1.48 -34.11 32.13
C ILE A 571 -2.36 -34.57 30.97
N ASN A 572 -3.12 -35.65 31.15
CA ASN A 572 -4.05 -36.13 30.14
C ASN A 572 -5.21 -35.15 29.92
N GLU A 573 -5.65 -34.44 30.95
CA GLU A 573 -6.66 -33.38 30.89
C GLU A 573 -6.08 -32.14 30.19
N SER A 574 -4.86 -31.70 30.52
CA SER A 574 -4.20 -30.60 29.82
C SER A 574 -3.94 -30.89 28.33
N HIS A 575 -3.51 -32.10 28.00
CA HIS A 575 -3.42 -32.55 26.60
C HIS A 575 -4.81 -32.78 25.99
N GLY A 576 -5.79 -33.18 26.79
CA GLY A 576 -7.20 -33.38 26.42
C GLY A 576 -7.88 -32.07 26.05
N ASP A 577 -7.74 -31.01 26.84
CA ASP A 577 -8.23 -29.66 26.58
C ASP A 577 -7.58 -29.07 25.34
N ALA A 578 -6.27 -29.29 25.16
CA ALA A 578 -5.57 -28.92 23.94
C ALA A 578 -6.12 -29.66 22.71
N VAL A 579 -6.46 -30.95 22.87
CA VAL A 579 -7.12 -31.76 21.83
C VAL A 579 -8.55 -31.28 21.58
N VAL A 580 -9.34 -30.94 22.60
CA VAL A 580 -10.71 -30.42 22.47
C VAL A 580 -10.69 -29.08 21.74
N LEU A 581 -9.85 -28.13 22.16
CA LEU A 581 -9.71 -26.83 21.50
C LEU A 581 -9.22 -26.97 20.05
N ALA A 582 -8.23 -27.85 19.81
CA ALA A 582 -7.76 -28.15 18.46
C ALA A 582 -8.87 -28.78 17.61
N THR A 583 -9.68 -29.67 18.19
CA THR A 583 -10.81 -30.33 17.54
C THR A 583 -11.93 -29.33 17.26
N GLU A 584 -12.26 -28.40 18.17
CA GLU A 584 -13.25 -27.35 17.95
C GLU A 584 -12.85 -26.40 16.81
N ILE A 585 -11.58 -25.97 16.77
CA ILE A 585 -11.05 -25.15 15.68
C ILE A 585 -11.09 -25.93 14.36
N PHE A 586 -10.70 -27.20 14.39
CA PHE A 586 -10.76 -28.07 13.22
C PHE A 586 -12.20 -28.29 12.72
N ASP A 587 -13.12 -28.50 13.65
CA ASP A 587 -14.54 -28.77 13.42
C ASP A 587 -15.29 -27.55 12.90
N SER A 588 -14.89 -26.35 13.32
CA SER A 588 -15.43 -25.09 12.79
C SER A 588 -14.96 -24.81 11.34
N SER A 589 -13.86 -25.41 10.91
CA SER A 589 -13.23 -25.15 9.60
C SER A 589 -13.54 -26.20 8.52
N HIS A 590 -14.11 -27.37 8.87
CA HIS A 590 -14.34 -28.48 7.92
C HIS A 590 -15.70 -29.16 8.15
N CYS A 591 -16.34 -29.67 7.10
CA CYS A 591 -17.61 -30.39 7.24
C CYS A 591 -17.40 -31.83 7.80
N GLN A 592 -18.40 -32.41 8.48
CA GLN A 592 -18.28 -33.73 9.13
C GLN A 592 -17.89 -34.87 8.17
N GLU A 593 -18.36 -34.85 6.93
CA GLU A 593 -18.05 -35.90 5.93
C GLU A 593 -16.59 -35.84 5.46
N GLU A 594 -16.07 -34.64 5.24
CA GLU A 594 -14.68 -34.42 4.86
C GLU A 594 -13.74 -34.85 5.98
N ARG A 595 -14.10 -34.52 7.23
CA ARG A 595 -13.40 -34.97 8.45
C ARG A 595 -13.34 -36.50 8.54
N LYS A 596 -14.47 -37.18 8.37
CA LYS A 596 -14.57 -38.64 8.49
C LYS A 596 -13.68 -39.34 7.45
N ARG A 597 -13.73 -38.90 6.19
CA ARG A 597 -12.87 -39.44 5.12
C ARG A 597 -11.38 -39.26 5.44
N LEU A 598 -10.99 -38.10 5.98
CA LEU A 598 -9.59 -37.81 6.31
C LEU A 598 -9.06 -38.68 7.46
N LEU A 599 -9.86 -38.88 8.50
CA LEU A 599 -9.54 -39.76 9.62
C LEU A 599 -9.44 -41.22 9.18
N GLU A 600 -10.40 -41.70 8.39
CA GLU A 600 -10.43 -43.06 7.84
C GLU A 600 -9.17 -43.34 7.00
N ASP A 601 -8.87 -42.46 6.06
CA ASP A 601 -7.72 -42.63 5.16
C ASP A 601 -6.37 -42.53 5.90
N CYS A 602 -6.24 -41.66 6.90
CA CYS A 602 -5.04 -41.62 7.75
C CYS A 602 -4.89 -42.90 8.59
N THR A 603 -6.00 -43.47 9.08
CA THR A 603 -5.96 -44.73 9.83
C THR A 603 -5.62 -45.93 8.94
N ASP A 604 -6.08 -45.95 7.70
CA ASP A 604 -5.81 -47.04 6.76
C ASP A 604 -4.36 -47.03 6.27
N GLU A 605 -3.76 -45.87 6.03
CA GLU A 605 -2.31 -45.79 5.79
C GLU A 605 -1.47 -46.21 7.00
N ARG A 606 -1.88 -45.85 8.22
CA ARG A 606 -1.19 -46.31 9.45
C ARG A 606 -1.24 -47.81 9.58
N LYS A 607 -2.36 -48.46 9.24
CA LYS A 607 -2.48 -49.93 9.19
C LYS A 607 -1.54 -50.50 8.14
N GLY A 608 -1.55 -49.99 6.91
CA GLY A 608 -0.66 -50.47 5.84
C GLY A 608 0.85 -50.29 6.13
N LYS A 609 1.25 -49.18 6.79
CA LYS A 609 2.64 -48.97 7.24
C LYS A 609 3.01 -49.90 8.41
N ARG A 610 2.09 -50.17 9.34
CA ARG A 610 2.31 -51.13 10.44
C ARG A 610 2.47 -52.55 9.93
N GLU A 611 1.63 -52.98 9.00
CA GLU A 611 1.68 -54.30 8.36
C GLU A 611 2.99 -54.51 7.61
N LYS A 612 3.43 -53.53 6.80
CA LYS A 612 4.75 -53.58 6.15
C LYS A 612 5.92 -53.66 7.15
N ARG A 613 5.83 -52.98 8.29
CA ARG A 613 6.86 -53.03 9.34
C ARG A 613 6.88 -54.35 10.10
N SER A 614 5.70 -54.95 10.36
CA SER A 614 5.63 -56.29 10.95
C SER A 614 6.16 -57.35 10.00
N ASP A 615 5.90 -57.22 8.69
CA ASP A 615 6.42 -58.15 7.68
C ASP A 615 7.95 -58.06 7.52
N LEU A 616 8.50 -56.84 7.58
CA LEU A 616 9.95 -56.62 7.56
C LEU A 616 10.63 -57.14 8.83
N LYS A 617 9.99 -56.99 9.99
CA LYS A 617 10.50 -57.50 11.26
C LYS A 617 10.41 -59.03 11.35
N ALA A 618 9.31 -59.62 10.88
CA ALA A 618 9.14 -61.07 10.78
C ALA A 618 10.10 -61.72 9.76
N LYS A 619 10.52 -60.99 8.72
CA LYS A 619 11.61 -61.42 7.83
C LYS A 619 12.98 -61.35 8.51
N ALA A 620 13.27 -60.26 9.21
CA ALA A 620 14.54 -60.12 9.93
C ALA A 620 14.72 -61.14 11.07
N ASP A 621 13.64 -61.51 11.75
CA ASP A 621 13.64 -62.52 12.82
C ASP A 621 13.66 -63.97 12.29
N ASN A 622 13.43 -64.19 10.99
CA ASN A 622 13.54 -65.50 10.33
C ASN A 622 14.91 -65.72 9.63
N ASP A 623 15.70 -64.65 9.46
CA ASP A 623 17.01 -64.67 8.80
C ASP A 623 18.19 -64.57 9.81
N GLY A 624 17.93 -64.65 11.12
CA GLY A 624 18.92 -64.75 12.21
C GLY A 624 18.67 -66.00 13.05
#